data_AF-A0A0Q0YW76-F1
#
_entry.id   AF-A0A0Q0YW76-F1
#
_cell.length_a   1.000
_cell.length_b   1.000
_cell.length_c   1.000
_cell.angle_alpha   90.00
_cell.angle_beta   90.00
_cell.angle_gamma   90.00
#
_symmetry.space_group_name_H-M   'P 1'
#
loop_
_entity.id
_entity.type
_entity.pdbx_description
1 polymer ?
#
loop_
_entity_poly.entity_id
_entity_poly.type
_entity_poly.pdbx_seq_one_letter_code
_entity_poly.pdbx_strand_id
1 'polypeptide(L)'
;MKTIAIDIRESVFDNETEAIMYVTKDDEVEPSQYIFAIPSISFSWSAKDESELKSFFPFNLFGDKEKEKRLLNEMKKAIRAF
;
A
#
# COMPACT_ATOMS: atom_id res chain seq x y z
N MET A 1 16.23 -4.72 -6.02
CA MET A 1 14.98 -4.55 -5.24
C MET A 1 15.27 -4.03 -3.83
N LYS A 2 14.48 -3.09 -3.30
CA LYS A 2 14.55 -2.60 -1.89
C LYS A 2 13.18 -2.72 -1.25
N THR A 3 13.09 -3.26 -0.03
CA THR A 3 11.84 -3.46 0.70
C THR A 3 11.86 -2.72 2.03
N ILE A 4 10.74 -2.07 2.38
CA ILE A 4 10.48 -1.51 3.70
C ILE A 4 9.20 -2.11 4.27
N ALA A 5 9.11 -2.17 5.59
CA ALA A 5 7.90 -2.57 6.31
C ALA A 5 7.34 -1.37 7.07
N ILE A 6 6.04 -1.15 6.96
CA ILE A 6 5.32 -0.05 7.60
C ILE A 6 4.23 -0.65 8.46
N ASP A 7 4.25 -0.35 9.75
CA ASP A 7 3.16 -0.67 10.66
C ASP A 7 1.96 0.23 10.35
N ILE A 8 0.84 -0.36 9.94
CA ILE A 8 -0.39 0.36 9.57
C ILE A 8 -1.57 -0.01 10.50
N ARG A 9 -1.29 -0.65 11.63
CA ARG A 9 -2.31 -1.07 12.61
C ARG A 9 -3.16 0.09 13.08
N GLU A 10 -2.51 1.15 13.55
CA GLU A 10 -3.22 2.33 14.06
C GLU A 10 -3.76 3.19 12.92
N SER A 11 -2.94 3.44 11.90
CA SER A 11 -3.26 4.41 10.84
C SER A 11 -4.34 3.95 9.87
N VAL A 12 -4.53 2.65 9.69
CA VAL A 12 -5.53 2.07 8.78
C VAL A 12 -6.57 1.24 9.53
N PHE A 13 -6.17 0.45 10.53
CA PHE A 13 -7.04 -0.53 11.17
C PHE A 13 -7.56 -0.13 12.55
N ASP A 14 -7.28 1.10 13.03
CA ASP A 14 -7.68 1.54 14.37
C ASP A 14 -7.29 0.53 15.48
N ASN A 15 -6.17 -0.18 15.29
CA ASN A 15 -5.67 -1.29 16.11
C ASN A 15 -6.56 -2.55 16.18
N GLU A 16 -7.61 -2.66 15.36
CA GLU A 16 -8.49 -3.84 15.29
C GLU A 16 -7.84 -5.05 14.61
N THR A 17 -6.78 -4.82 13.83
CA THR A 17 -6.11 -5.86 13.04
C THR A 17 -4.62 -5.64 13.07
N GLU A 18 -3.85 -6.69 13.36
CA GLU A 18 -2.41 -6.68 13.16
C GLU A 18 -2.09 -6.59 11.67
N ALA A 19 -1.48 -5.49 11.25
CA ALA A 19 -1.28 -5.18 9.84
C ALA A 19 0.05 -4.46 9.62
N ILE A 20 0.95 -5.13 8.90
CA ILE A 20 2.19 -4.58 8.37
C ILE A 20 2.05 -4.54 6.86
N MET A 21 2.27 -3.35 6.28
CA MET A 21 2.39 -3.18 4.84
C MET A 21 3.85 -3.28 4.43
N TYR A 22 4.16 -4.26 3.61
CA TYR A 22 5.45 -4.37 2.94
C TYR A 22 5.40 -3.60 1.63
N VAL A 23 6.38 -2.75 1.39
CA VAL A 23 6.51 -1.98 0.15
C VAL A 23 7.86 -2.31 -0.46
N THR A 24 7.84 -2.86 -1.67
CA THR A 24 9.04 -3.22 -2.42
C THR A 24 9.13 -2.35 -3.66
N LYS A 25 10.24 -1.63 -3.81
CA LYS A 25 10.59 -1.00 -5.08
C LYS A 25 11.35 -2.01 -5.93
N ASP A 26 10.71 -2.41 -7.01
CA ASP A 26 11.25 -3.29 -8.03
C ASP A 26 11.77 -2.45 -9.20
N ASP A 27 13.10 -2.34 -9.28
CA ASP A 27 13.82 -1.64 -10.35
C ASP A 27 14.31 -2.62 -11.44
N GLU A 28 13.91 -3.89 -11.38
CA GLU A 28 14.28 -4.92 -12.36
C GLU A 28 13.26 -5.03 -13.51
N VAL A 29 12.15 -4.28 -13.41
CA VAL A 29 11.11 -4.16 -14.42
C VAL A 29 11.08 -2.73 -14.99
N GLU A 30 10.68 -2.59 -16.27
CA GLU A 30 10.55 -1.29 -16.94
C GLU A 30 9.07 -0.98 -17.26
N PRO A 31 8.50 0.12 -16.73
CA PRO A 31 9.08 1.03 -15.73
C PRO A 31 9.15 0.39 -14.33
N SER A 32 10.02 0.91 -13.46
CA SER A 32 10.09 0.49 -12.04
C SER A 32 8.72 0.50 -11.40
N GLN A 33 8.48 -0.43 -10.48
CA GLN A 33 7.20 -0.57 -9.79
C GLN A 33 7.35 -0.61 -8.27
N TYR A 34 6.34 -0.09 -7.58
CA TYR A 34 6.14 -0.27 -6.16
C TYR A 34 5.12 -1.39 -5.96
N ILE A 35 5.52 -2.43 -5.27
CA ILE A 35 4.68 -3.57 -4.89
C ILE A 35 4.32 -3.41 -3.42
N PHE A 36 3.04 -3.30 -3.13
CA PHE A 36 2.46 -3.21 -1.79
C PHE A 36 1.86 -4.56 -1.43
N ALA A 37 2.15 -5.07 -0.23
CA ALA A 37 1.57 -6.31 0.27
C ALA A 37 1.17 -6.17 1.74
N ILE A 38 -0.04 -6.59 2.07
CA ILE A 38 -0.57 -6.66 3.45
C ILE A 38 -1.06 -8.10 3.68
N PRO A 39 -0.20 -8.98 4.22
CA PRO A 39 -0.52 -10.41 4.34
C PRO A 39 -1.75 -10.72 5.19
N SER A 40 -2.02 -9.93 6.23
CA SER A 40 -3.14 -10.18 7.15
C SER A 40 -4.53 -10.05 6.51
N ILE A 41 -4.62 -9.44 5.34
CA ILE A 41 -5.86 -9.31 4.56
C ILE A 41 -5.73 -9.89 3.14
N SER A 42 -4.67 -10.67 2.88
CA SER A 42 -4.37 -11.23 1.56
C SER A 42 -4.37 -10.19 0.43
N PHE A 43 -3.91 -8.97 0.73
CA PHE A 43 -3.88 -7.87 -0.22
C PHE A 43 -2.50 -7.73 -0.86
N SER A 44 -2.48 -7.57 -2.18
CA SER A 44 -1.30 -7.15 -2.91
C SER A 44 -1.69 -6.20 -4.05
N TRP A 45 -0.89 -5.18 -4.29
CA TRP A 45 -1.11 -4.24 -5.38
C TRP A 45 0.21 -3.69 -5.91
N SER A 46 0.24 -3.29 -7.19
CA SER A 46 1.41 -2.68 -7.82
C SER A 46 1.05 -1.33 -8.43
N ALA A 47 1.95 -0.35 -8.31
CA ALA A 47 1.84 0.94 -8.98
C ALA A 47 3.23 1.49 -9.33
N LYS A 48 3.33 2.19 -10.45
CA LYS A 48 4.55 2.86 -10.91
C LYS A 48 4.84 4.11 -10.08
N ASP A 49 3.78 4.83 -9.72
CA ASP A 49 3.87 6.09 -8.98
C ASP A 49 2.58 6.41 -8.21
N GLU A 50 2.57 7.57 -7.54
CA GLU A 50 1.40 8.06 -6.79
C GLU A 50 0.18 8.39 -7.67
N SER A 51 0.38 8.70 -8.95
CA SER A 51 -0.70 9.03 -9.86
C SER A 51 -1.50 7.77 -10.22
N GLU A 52 -0.81 6.65 -10.46
CA GLU A 52 -1.44 5.36 -10.76
C GLU A 52 -2.25 4.85 -9.57
N LEU A 53 -1.75 5.04 -8.33
CA LEU A 53 -2.53 4.76 -7.12
C LEU A 53 -3.84 5.57 -7.06
N LYS A 54 -3.89 6.81 -7.54
CA LYS A 54 -5.16 7.57 -7.53
C LYS A 54 -6.15 7.08 -8.57
N SER A 55 -5.64 6.62 -9.72
CA SER A 55 -6.48 6.25 -10.87
C SER A 55 -6.98 4.82 -10.81
N PHE A 56 -6.23 3.89 -10.20
CA PHE A 56 -6.48 2.46 -10.31
C PHE A 56 -6.54 1.72 -8.97
N PHE A 57 -6.46 2.42 -7.84
CA PHE A 57 -6.54 1.73 -6.54
C PHE A 57 -7.88 0.97 -6.41
N PRO A 58 -7.84 -0.29 -5.97
CA PRO A 58 -9.03 -1.12 -5.89
C PRO A 58 -10.09 -0.48 -4.99
N PHE A 59 -11.27 -0.29 -5.56
CA PHE A 59 -12.44 0.17 -4.81
C PHE A 59 -13.04 -1.00 -4.02
N ASN A 60 -13.50 -0.71 -2.80
CA ASN A 60 -14.25 -1.65 -1.96
C ASN A 60 -13.43 -2.83 -1.38
N LEU A 61 -12.12 -2.64 -1.10
CA LEU A 61 -11.26 -3.62 -0.43
C LEU A 61 -11.76 -3.97 0.98
N PHE A 62 -12.24 -2.97 1.72
CA PHE A 62 -12.63 -3.13 3.13
C PHE A 62 -14.14 -3.08 3.36
N GLY A 63 -14.92 -2.66 2.36
CA GLY A 63 -16.31 -2.25 2.59
C GLY A 63 -16.44 -0.91 3.32
N ASP A 64 -15.32 -0.28 3.69
CA ASP A 64 -15.21 0.99 4.40
C ASP A 64 -14.34 1.96 3.59
N LYS A 65 -14.98 3.02 3.09
CA LYS A 65 -14.35 4.04 2.24
C LYS A 65 -13.31 4.89 2.98
N GLU A 66 -13.48 5.14 4.28
CA GLU A 66 -12.50 5.89 5.05
C GLU A 66 -11.26 5.02 5.31
N LYS A 67 -11.45 3.72 5.58
CA LYS A 67 -10.35 2.75 5.71
C LYS A 67 -9.52 2.66 4.42
N GLU A 68 -10.20 2.63 3.27
CA GLU A 68 -9.55 2.66 1.95
C GLU A 68 -8.73 3.93 1.72
N LYS A 69 -9.30 5.09 2.07
CA LYS A 69 -8.63 6.38 1.96
C LYS A 69 -7.38 6.46 2.84
N ARG A 70 -7.45 5.93 4.06
CA ARG A 70 -6.30 5.82 4.98
C ARG A 70 -5.20 4.95 4.38
N LEU A 71 -5.54 3.75 3.88
CA LEU A 71 -4.58 2.87 3.22
C LEU A 71 -3.92 3.54 2.01
N LEU A 72 -4.71 4.16 1.14
CA LEU A 72 -4.20 4.88 -0.03
C LEU A 72 -3.22 6.01 0.36
N ASN A 73 -3.45 6.67 1.49
CA ASN A 73 -2.51 7.69 1.99
C ASN A 73 -1.20 7.08 2.50
N GLU A 74 -1.25 5.94 3.20
CA GLU A 74 -0.04 5.22 3.63
C GLU A 74 0.77 4.71 2.43
N MET A 75 0.11 4.21 1.38
CA MET A 75 0.80 3.80 0.15
C MET A 75 1.51 4.97 -0.54
N LYS A 76 0.88 6.14 -0.62
CA LYS A 76 1.51 7.36 -1.17
C LYS A 76 2.70 7.82 -0.33
N LYS A 77 2.57 7.81 1.01
CA LYS A 77 3.68 8.13 1.92
C LYS A 77 4.85 7.17 1.71
N ALA A 78 4.56 5.88 1.52
CA ALA A 78 5.59 4.87 1.31
C ALA A 78 6.38 5.12 0.02
N ILE A 79 5.71 5.47 -1.09
CA ILE A 79 6.40 5.84 -2.35
C ILE A 79 7.38 7.00 -2.11
N ARG A 80 6.97 8.04 -1.37
CA ARG A 80 7.83 9.21 -1.08
C ARG A 80 9.02 8.91 -0.18
N ALA A 81 8.99 7.79 0.56
CA ALA A 81 10.04 7.39 1.48
C ALA A 81 11.17 6.58 0.80
N PHE A 82 11.00 6.22 -0.48
CA PHE A 82 12.04 5.58 -1.30
C PHE A 82 12.91 6.60 -2.02
#